data_AF-A0A2D5D7G2-F1
#
_entry.id   AF-A0A2D5D7G2-F1
#
_cell.length_a   1.000
_cell.length_b   1.000
_cell.length_c   1.000
_cell.angle_alpha   90.00
_cell.angle_beta   90.00
_cell.angle_gamma   90.00
#
_symmetry.space_group_name_H-M   'P 1'
#
loop_
_entity.id
_entity.type
_entity.pdbx_description
1 polymer ?
#
loop_
_entity_poly.entity_id
_entity_poly.type
_entity_poly.pdbx_seq_one_letter_code
_entity_poly.pdbx_strand_id
1 'polypeptide(L)'
;MLTALRRGIARRCPACGEGPVLAGYLRRLPSCNVCGEDLSHIRADDGPAWATLIVVGHLLAPLMIILGRDESIPVWTAILLLSAAMLAGVWLCLPRAKGLFIALIWRTGATGEDVFAHPASPKDDGNGGAAR
;
A
#
# COMPACT_ATOMS: atom_id res chain seq x y z
N MET A 1 -14.58 -10.97 6.24
CA MET A 1 -13.36 -10.16 6.48
C MET A 1 -12.15 -10.76 5.79
N LEU A 2 -11.76 -12.00 6.10
CA LEU A 2 -10.59 -12.69 5.50
C LEU A 2 -10.57 -12.72 3.97
N THR A 3 -11.73 -12.92 3.31
CA THR A 3 -11.79 -13.05 1.84
C THR A 3 -11.32 -11.80 1.11
N ALA A 4 -11.71 -10.61 1.59
CA ALA A 4 -11.30 -9.34 0.99
C ALA A 4 -9.80 -9.09 1.21
N LEU A 5 -9.29 -9.36 2.42
CA LEU A 5 -7.87 -9.24 2.74
C LEU A 5 -7.01 -10.19 1.89
N ARG A 6 -7.44 -11.43 1.72
CA ARG A 6 -6.76 -12.42 0.85
C ARG A 6 -6.73 -11.96 -0.61
N ARG A 7 -7.83 -11.39 -1.12
CA ARG A 7 -7.89 -10.78 -2.46
C ARG A 7 -6.91 -9.60 -2.57
N GLY A 8 -6.85 -8.75 -1.55
CA GLY A 8 -5.89 -7.64 -1.46
C GLY A 8 -4.42 -8.11 -1.51
N ILE A 9 -4.05 -9.12 -0.73
CA ILE A 9 -2.70 -9.72 -0.77
C ILE A 9 -2.39 -10.29 -2.17
N ALA A 10 -3.39 -10.87 -2.83
CA ALA A 10 -3.27 -11.36 -4.20
C ALA A 10 -3.28 -10.24 -5.27
N ARG A 11 -3.34 -8.96 -4.87
CA ARG A 11 -3.45 -7.78 -5.75
C ARG A 11 -4.71 -7.78 -6.61
N ARG A 12 -5.79 -8.38 -6.11
CA ARG A 12 -7.10 -8.44 -6.79
C ARG A 12 -8.11 -7.52 -6.10
N CYS A 13 -9.12 -7.15 -6.86
CA CYS A 13 -10.24 -6.32 -6.40
C CYS A 13 -10.88 -6.96 -5.15
N PRO A 14 -11.07 -6.20 -4.06
CA PRO A 14 -11.67 -6.73 -2.84
C PRO A 14 -13.14 -7.12 -3.04
N ALA A 15 -13.87 -6.43 -3.91
CA ALA A 15 -15.28 -6.67 -4.23
C ALA A 15 -15.49 -7.96 -5.07
N CYS A 16 -14.97 -8.00 -6.31
CA CYS A 16 -15.18 -9.14 -7.21
C CYS A 16 -14.12 -10.25 -7.07
N GLY A 17 -12.86 -9.91 -6.75
CA GLY A 17 -11.76 -10.87 -6.64
C GLY A 17 -11.11 -11.29 -7.96
N GLU A 18 -11.47 -10.65 -9.08
CA GLU A 18 -10.97 -10.99 -10.42
C GLU A 18 -10.07 -9.91 -11.01
N GLY A 19 -10.51 -8.65 -11.00
CA GLY A 19 -9.74 -7.54 -11.58
C GLY A 19 -8.51 -7.17 -10.76
N PRO A 20 -7.42 -6.69 -11.38
CA PRO A 20 -6.25 -6.19 -10.66
C PRO A 20 -6.58 -4.89 -9.92
N VAL A 21 -6.03 -4.72 -8.71
CA VAL A 21 -6.17 -3.48 -7.92
C VAL A 21 -5.07 -2.45 -8.22
N LEU A 22 -3.96 -2.90 -8.83
CA LEU A 22 -2.80 -2.08 -9.19
C LEU A 22 -2.54 -2.16 -10.71
N ALA A 23 -2.21 -1.03 -11.34
CA ALA A 23 -1.91 -0.89 -12.77
C ALA A 23 -0.43 -1.19 -13.09
N GLY A 24 0.37 -1.43 -12.06
CA GLY A 24 1.79 -1.64 -12.15
C GLY A 24 2.32 -2.06 -10.79
N TYR A 25 3.49 -1.55 -10.41
CA TYR A 25 4.12 -1.94 -9.15
C TYR A 25 3.37 -1.39 -7.92
N LEU A 26 3.14 -0.07 -7.85
CA LEU A 26 2.44 0.59 -6.73
C LEU A 26 1.30 1.52 -7.16
N ARG A 27 1.10 1.68 -8.47
CA ARG A 27 0.04 2.55 -9.00
C ARG A 27 -1.30 1.86 -8.83
N ARG A 28 -2.21 2.45 -8.05
CA ARG A 28 -3.59 1.99 -7.87
C ARG A 28 -4.42 2.25 -9.13
N LEU A 29 -5.35 1.33 -9.46
CA LEU A 29 -6.39 1.60 -10.46
C LEU A 29 -7.48 2.49 -9.84
N PRO A 30 -7.97 3.52 -10.55
CA PRO A 30 -9.08 4.33 -10.06
C PRO A 30 -10.38 3.53 -9.97
N SER A 31 -10.62 2.56 -10.86
CA SER A 31 -11.79 1.69 -10.81
C SER A 31 -11.45 0.27 -11.25
N CYS A 32 -12.25 -0.70 -10.83
CA CYS A 32 -12.08 -2.09 -11.25
C CYS A 32 -12.60 -2.31 -12.68
N ASN A 33 -11.76 -2.84 -13.57
CA ASN A 33 -12.13 -3.13 -14.97
C ASN A 33 -13.17 -4.26 -15.13
N VAL A 34 -13.46 -5.04 -14.08
CA VAL A 34 -14.40 -6.18 -14.14
C VAL A 34 -15.76 -5.82 -13.55
N CYS A 35 -15.78 -5.26 -12.33
CA CYS A 35 -17.03 -4.95 -11.63
C CYS A 35 -17.36 -3.46 -11.54
N GLY A 36 -16.49 -2.57 -12.04
CA GLY A 36 -16.72 -1.12 -12.04
C GLY A 36 -16.55 -0.43 -10.68
N GLU A 37 -16.13 -1.16 -9.64
CA GLU A 37 -15.95 -0.60 -8.29
C GLU A 37 -14.98 0.58 -8.30
N ASP A 38 -15.40 1.73 -7.75
CA ASP A 38 -14.54 2.90 -7.57
C ASP A 38 -13.58 2.67 -6.40
N LEU A 39 -12.29 2.80 -6.67
CA LEU A 39 -11.19 2.66 -5.69
C LEU A 39 -10.38 3.95 -5.58
N SER A 40 -10.77 5.00 -6.31
CA SER A 40 -10.01 6.26 -6.41
C SER A 40 -9.91 6.99 -5.06
N HIS A 41 -10.94 6.88 -4.24
CA HIS A 41 -11.05 7.48 -2.90
C HIS A 41 -10.12 6.84 -1.85
N ILE A 42 -9.58 5.65 -2.10
CA ILE A 42 -8.76 4.91 -1.12
C ILE A 42 -7.28 5.32 -1.21
N ARG A 43 -6.81 6.21 -0.33
CA ARG A 43 -5.38 6.55 -0.22
C ARG A 43 -4.69 5.68 0.85
N ALA A 44 -3.62 4.99 0.45
CA ALA A 44 -2.94 3.99 1.28
C ALA A 44 -1.46 3.98 0.94
N ASP A 45 -0.72 4.97 1.42
CA ASP A 45 0.67 5.20 1.01
C ASP A 45 1.67 4.97 2.15
N ASP A 46 1.35 5.30 3.42
CA ASP A 46 2.27 5.08 4.55
C ASP A 46 2.21 3.66 5.14
N GLY A 47 0.99 3.13 5.34
CA GLY A 47 0.77 1.80 5.93
C GLY A 47 1.52 0.65 5.21
N PRO A 48 1.48 0.57 3.87
CA PRO A 48 2.18 -0.48 3.14
C PRO A 48 3.70 -0.51 3.34
N ALA A 49 4.33 0.65 3.47
CA ALA A 49 5.77 0.76 3.66
C ALA A 49 6.18 0.26 5.05
N TRP A 50 5.48 0.68 6.10
CA TRP A 50 5.75 0.24 7.47
C TRP A 50 5.54 -1.26 7.65
N ALA A 51 4.44 -1.80 7.11
CA ALA A 51 4.19 -3.23 7.13
C ALA A 51 5.28 -4.03 6.40
N THR A 52 5.78 -3.51 5.26
CA THR A 52 6.87 -4.14 4.52
C THR A 52 8.17 -4.13 5.33
N LEU A 53 8.50 -3.01 5.99
CA LEU A 53 9.68 -2.91 6.83
C LEU A 53 9.66 -3.90 7.98
N ILE A 54 8.52 -4.07 8.65
CA ILE A 54 8.38 -5.06 9.73
C ILE A 54 8.58 -6.47 9.19
N VAL A 55 7.87 -6.84 8.13
CA VAL A 55 7.95 -8.21 7.58
C VAL A 55 9.36 -8.53 7.08
N VAL A 56 9.92 -7.67 6.24
CA VAL A 56 11.25 -7.89 5.65
C VAL A 56 12.34 -7.81 6.72
N GLY A 57 12.25 -6.85 7.64
CA GLY A 57 13.21 -6.69 8.74
C GLY A 57 13.25 -7.91 9.66
N HIS A 58 12.09 -8.49 10.01
CA HIS A 58 12.05 -9.70 10.84
C HIS A 58 12.56 -10.94 10.14
N LEU A 59 12.58 -10.97 8.80
CA LEU A 59 13.19 -12.05 8.03
C LEU A 59 14.70 -11.84 7.87
N LEU A 60 15.15 -10.60 7.68
CA LEU A 60 16.57 -10.28 7.48
C LEU A 60 17.38 -10.25 8.78
N ALA A 61 16.81 -9.82 9.91
CA ALA A 61 17.50 -9.80 11.18
C ALA A 61 18.04 -11.18 11.62
N PRO A 62 17.25 -12.27 11.64
CA PRO A 62 17.78 -13.59 11.97
C PRO A 62 18.78 -14.09 10.92
N LEU A 63 18.55 -13.80 9.63
CA LEU A 63 19.48 -14.16 8.56
C LEU A 63 20.85 -13.48 8.76
N MET A 64 20.85 -12.20 9.13
CA MET A 64 22.07 -11.44 9.44
C MET A 64 22.81 -12.03 10.63
N ILE A 65 22.09 -12.45 11.68
CA ILE A 65 22.70 -13.09 12.86
C ILE A 65 23.34 -14.44 12.49
N ILE A 66 22.68 -15.23 11.64
CA ILE A 66 23.22 -16.53 11.17
C ILE A 66 24.49 -16.31 10.36
N LEU A 67 24.46 -15.41 9.38
CA LEU A 67 25.63 -15.09 8.55
C LEU A 67 26.78 -14.50 9.37
N GLY A 68 26.47 -13.61 10.33
CA GLY A 68 27.48 -12.95 11.14
C GLY A 68 28.14 -13.85 12.19
N ARG A 69 27.57 -15.03 12.48
CA ARG A 69 28.18 -16.02 13.37
C ARG A 69 29.16 -16.96 12.66
N ASP A 70 29.10 -17.02 11.34
CA ASP A 70 29.95 -17.92 10.56
C ASP A 70 31.20 -17.17 10.09
N GLU A 71 32.32 -17.38 10.79
CA GLU A 71 33.62 -16.77 10.45
C GLU A 71 34.19 -17.28 9.12
N SER A 72 33.67 -18.39 8.58
CA SER A 72 34.10 -18.92 7.29
C SER A 72 33.53 -18.13 6.11
N ILE A 73 32.44 -17.38 6.33
CA ILE A 73 31.78 -16.60 5.28
C ILE A 73 32.48 -15.24 5.14
N PRO A 74 32.99 -14.90 3.95
CA PRO A 74 33.53 -13.56 3.71
C PRO A 74 32.46 -12.48 3.91
N VAL A 75 32.81 -11.39 4.60
CA VAL A 75 31.90 -10.28 4.91
C VAL A 75 31.22 -9.72 3.66
N TRP A 76 31.94 -9.62 2.53
CA TRP A 76 31.38 -9.13 1.28
C TRP A 76 30.27 -10.02 0.73
N THR A 77 30.38 -11.35 0.89
CA THR A 77 29.35 -12.31 0.48
C THR A 77 28.10 -12.14 1.33
N ALA A 78 28.27 -11.95 2.64
CA ALA A 78 27.17 -11.66 3.55
C ALA A 78 26.44 -10.37 3.18
N ILE A 79 27.18 -9.29 2.87
CA ILE A 79 26.60 -8.00 2.43
C ILE A 79 25.80 -8.16 1.14
N LEU A 80 26.35 -8.86 0.13
CA LEU A 80 25.67 -9.08 -1.14
C LEU A 80 24.40 -9.91 -0.94
N LEU A 81 24.46 -10.98 -0.15
CA LEU A 81 23.29 -11.83 0.13
C LEU A 81 22.19 -11.05 0.85
N LEU A 82 22.55 -10.32 1.91
CA LEU A 82 21.58 -9.52 2.67
C LEU A 82 20.98 -8.40 1.81
N SER A 83 21.79 -7.76 0.97
CA SER A 83 21.32 -6.69 0.06
C SER A 83 20.37 -7.25 -1.00
N ALA A 84 20.71 -8.39 -1.61
CA ALA A 84 19.84 -9.07 -2.57
C ALA A 84 18.54 -9.55 -1.91
N ALA A 85 18.62 -10.12 -0.70
CA ALA A 85 17.46 -10.55 0.06
C ALA A 85 16.55 -9.37 0.46
N MET A 86 17.12 -8.22 0.86
CA MET A 86 16.37 -7.00 1.15
C MET A 86 15.62 -6.53 -0.09
N LEU A 87 16.31 -6.41 -1.22
CA LEU A 87 15.73 -5.94 -2.46
C LEU A 87 14.60 -6.86 -2.94
N ALA A 88 14.82 -8.17 -2.92
CA ALA A 88 13.79 -9.16 -3.26
C ALA A 88 12.61 -9.11 -2.28
N GLY A 89 12.88 -8.98 -0.98
CA GLY A 89 11.87 -8.90 0.07
C GLY A 89 10.96 -7.69 -0.11
N VAL A 90 11.54 -6.50 -0.29
CA VAL A 90 10.77 -5.27 -0.56
C VAL A 90 10.01 -5.39 -1.87
N TRP A 91 10.66 -5.89 -2.93
CA TRP A 91 10.03 -6.04 -4.24
C TRP A 91 8.78 -6.94 -4.22
N LEU A 92 8.81 -8.00 -3.42
CA LEU A 92 7.69 -8.95 -3.29
C LEU A 92 6.63 -8.51 -2.29
N CYS A 93 7.04 -7.88 -1.19
CA CYS A 93 6.13 -7.51 -0.09
C CYS A 93 5.37 -6.23 -0.37
N LEU A 94 6.01 -5.20 -0.92
CA LEU A 94 5.42 -3.87 -1.02
C LEU A 94 4.14 -3.82 -1.86
N PRO A 95 4.05 -4.47 -3.05
CA PRO A 95 2.80 -4.51 -3.83
C PRO A 95 1.68 -5.28 -3.14
N ARG A 96 2.03 -6.32 -2.36
CA ARG A 96 1.07 -7.14 -1.62
C ARG A 96 0.54 -6.40 -0.40
N ALA A 97 1.43 -5.72 0.33
CA ALA A 97 1.06 -4.84 1.42
C ALA A 97 0.12 -3.75 0.90
N LYS A 98 0.46 -3.09 -0.24
CA LYS A 98 -0.41 -2.08 -0.83
C LYS A 98 -1.81 -2.61 -1.16
N GLY A 99 -1.90 -3.76 -1.81
CA GLY A 99 -3.19 -4.40 -2.10
C GLY A 99 -3.96 -4.79 -0.84
N LEU A 100 -3.28 -5.28 0.21
CA LEU A 100 -3.88 -5.59 1.52
C LEU A 100 -4.47 -4.34 2.17
N PHE A 101 -3.74 -3.23 2.22
CA PHE A 101 -4.23 -1.97 2.81
C PHE A 101 -5.40 -1.39 2.03
N ILE A 102 -5.38 -1.45 0.69
CA ILE A 102 -6.52 -1.03 -0.13
C ILE A 102 -7.76 -1.87 0.22
N ALA A 103 -7.61 -3.19 0.31
CA ALA A 103 -8.71 -4.08 0.69
C ALA A 103 -9.20 -3.87 2.13
N LEU A 104 -8.30 -3.52 3.05
CA LEU A 104 -8.62 -3.20 4.44
C LEU A 104 -9.45 -1.92 4.51
N ILE A 105 -8.99 -0.84 3.90
CA ILE A 105 -9.69 0.46 3.87
C ILE A 105 -11.04 0.34 3.16
N TRP A 106 -11.09 -0.38 2.03
CA TRP A 106 -12.35 -0.66 1.33
C TRP A 106 -13.37 -1.35 2.26
N ARG A 107 -12.91 -2.25 3.13
CA ARG A 107 -13.77 -2.96 4.08
C ARG A 107 -14.19 -2.12 5.28
N THR A 108 -13.32 -1.25 5.77
CA THR A 108 -13.57 -0.45 6.98
C THR A 108 -14.18 0.91 6.69
N GLY A 109 -14.14 1.38 5.43
CA GLY A 109 -14.58 2.72 5.05
C GLY A 109 -13.65 3.83 5.54
N ALA A 110 -12.44 3.51 6.02
CA ALA A 110 -11.50 4.49 6.56
C ALA A 110 -10.74 5.23 5.45
N THR A 111 -11.46 5.97 4.59
CA THR A 111 -10.94 6.63 3.39
C THR A 111 -10.21 7.94 3.68
N GLY A 112 -10.43 8.52 4.87
CA GLY A 112 -9.70 9.66 5.40
C GLY A 112 -10.07 11.00 4.75
N GLU A 113 -11.20 11.08 4.05
CA GLU A 113 -11.65 12.30 3.37
C GLU A 113 -12.42 13.27 4.28
N ASP A 114 -12.66 12.90 5.54
CA ASP A 114 -13.59 13.55 6.45
C ASP A 114 -13.01 13.95 7.82
N VAL A 115 -11.72 13.73 8.09
CA VAL A 115 -11.15 14.00 9.43
C VAL A 115 -10.58 15.41 9.62
N PHE A 116 -10.17 16.09 8.55
CA PHE A 116 -9.56 17.45 8.63
C PHE A 116 -10.17 18.47 7.66
N ALA A 117 -11.42 18.27 7.23
CA ALA A 117 -12.12 19.33 6.52
C ALA A 117 -12.24 20.54 7.46
N HIS A 118 -11.35 21.52 7.26
CA HIS A 118 -11.51 22.86 7.80
C HIS A 118 -12.91 23.32 7.37
N PRO A 119 -13.78 23.82 8.27
CA PRO A 119 -15.09 24.28 7.86
C PRO A 119 -14.90 25.23 6.69
N ALA A 120 -15.52 24.89 5.57
CA ALA A 120 -15.43 25.67 4.34
C ALA A 120 -15.65 27.13 4.71
N SER A 121 -14.66 27.99 4.42
CA SER A 121 -14.86 29.42 4.48
C SER A 121 -16.13 29.73 3.69
N PRO A 122 -17.10 30.48 4.25
CA PRO A 122 -18.25 30.94 3.50
C PRO A 122 -17.75 31.61 2.21
N LYS A 123 -18.24 31.16 1.06
CA LYS A 123 -18.06 31.92 -0.19
C LYS A 123 -18.87 33.21 -0.03
N ASP A 124 -18.17 34.33 0.09
CA ASP A 124 -18.74 35.66 -0.12
C ASP A 124 -19.08 35.81 -1.60
N ASP A 125 -20.34 35.61 -1.96
CA ASP A 125 -20.93 35.89 -3.25
C ASP A 125 -21.17 37.39 -3.43
N GLY A 126 -20.06 38.15 -3.44
CA GLY A 126 -20.00 39.55 -3.83
C GLY A 126 -20.25 39.73 -5.33
N ASN A 127 -21.50 39.63 -5.77
CA ASN A 127 -21.95 40.12 -7.08
C ASN A 127 -22.93 41.29 -6.91
N GLY A 128 -22.38 42.47 -6.59
CA GLY A 128 -23.05 43.75 -6.77
C GLY A 128 -22.70 44.30 -8.15
N GLY A 129 -23.51 43.98 -9.17
CA GLY A 129 -23.29 44.49 -10.51
C GLY A 129 -24.46 44.26 -11.48
N ALA A 130 -25.15 45.35 -11.79
CA ALA A 130 -26.06 45.56 -12.92
C ALA A 130 -27.53 45.12 -12.79
N ALA A 131 -28.38 46.08 -12.41
CA ALA A 131 -29.75 46.18 -12.91
C ALA A 131 -29.92 47.55 -13.57
N ARG A 132 -30.01 47.53 -14.91
CA ARG A 132 -30.78 48.47 -15.72
C ARG A 132 -32.24 48.00 -15.72
#